data_AF-A0A7X7ASW4-F1
#
_entry.id   AF-A0A7X7ASW4-F1
#
_cell.length_a   1.000
_cell.length_b   1.000
_cell.length_c   1.000
_cell.angle_alpha   90.00
_cell.angle_beta   90.00
_cell.angle_gamma   90.00
#
_symmetry.space_group_name_H-M   'P 1'
#
loop_
_entity.id
_entity.type
_entity.pdbx_description
1 polymer ?
#
loop_
_entity_poly.entity_id
_entity_poly.type
_entity_poly.pdbx_seq_one_letter_code
_entity_poly.pdbx_strand_id
1 'polypeptide(L)'
;LYSGDTIVSWKTLKLLPFFNATAANIGVSWWSHDIGGYKGGIEDSELYMRYVQLGVYSPIFRLSSEAGKYYKREPWKWDAKTYKIVMDYTRIRHKLIPYLYSEAKKYSSFGSPLIQPLYYKYPETYDEPLYKNEFYFGSELFVAPITDPKDEVMNRVVHRIFLPNGVWYDFKTGKKFIGGNRYVTFYKDEDYPVYAKTGAIIPLAKLDANNINDTSSPKTLELHIFPGRSNTYKLYEDDGTSSMYKEGYSFTTEINYYYKENDFSVSIEPVEGKIGVIPEKRNYVVVFRNTKFTDNVQVFCDQINVPYRRYTDDNDFVIEFDALPTTSKIFVYCKGKDIEIEAYRVINEDLESIISDLKIETKLKEEIDSIVFSKSDIKAKRIAIRKLKRKGLPTVFVKMFMKLLEYVAQI
;
A
#
# COMPACT_ATOMS: atom_id res chain seq x y z
N LEU A 1 6.56 -12.79 -19.75
CA LEU A 1 6.38 -14.22 -19.38
C LEU A 1 5.15 -14.33 -18.47
N TYR A 2 4.53 -15.50 -18.39
CA TYR A 2 3.44 -15.73 -17.44
C TYR A 2 3.49 -17.14 -16.87
N SER A 3 2.88 -17.37 -15.70
CA SER A 3 2.99 -18.62 -14.94
C SER A 3 2.23 -19.83 -15.50
N GLY A 4 1.59 -19.73 -16.68
CA GLY A 4 0.75 -20.80 -17.22
C GLY A 4 -0.61 -20.94 -16.51
N ASP A 5 -1.32 -22.02 -16.85
CA ASP A 5 -2.64 -22.36 -16.32
C ASP A 5 -2.57 -22.85 -14.86
N THR A 6 -2.66 -21.92 -13.90
CA THR A 6 -2.59 -22.25 -12.48
C THR A 6 -3.92 -22.76 -11.89
N ILE A 7 -3.85 -23.54 -10.81
CA ILE A 7 -5.05 -24.01 -10.11
C ILE A 7 -5.62 -22.90 -9.21
N VAL A 8 -6.95 -22.74 -9.16
CA VAL A 8 -7.65 -21.86 -8.20
C VAL A 8 -7.48 -22.40 -6.78
N SER A 9 -6.48 -21.90 -6.04
CA SER A 9 -6.24 -22.30 -4.65
C SER A 9 -5.34 -21.33 -3.88
N TRP A 10 -5.45 -21.36 -2.56
CA TRP A 10 -4.50 -20.70 -1.64
C TRP A 10 -3.06 -21.21 -1.80
N LYS A 11 -2.89 -22.51 -2.09
CA LYS A 11 -1.56 -23.10 -2.35
C LYS A 11 -0.87 -22.42 -3.54
N THR A 12 -1.63 -22.13 -4.59
CA THR A 12 -1.13 -21.38 -5.75
C THR A 12 -0.81 -19.94 -5.38
N LEU A 13 -1.72 -19.24 -4.66
CA LEU A 13 -1.49 -17.85 -4.24
C LEU A 13 -0.18 -17.70 -3.46
N LYS A 14 0.10 -18.65 -2.56
CA LYS A 14 1.33 -18.71 -1.75
C LYS A 14 2.63 -18.85 -2.54
N LEU A 15 2.57 -19.37 -3.77
CA LEU A 15 3.74 -19.52 -4.64
C LEU A 15 4.00 -18.27 -5.50
N LEU A 16 3.03 -17.39 -5.70
CA LEU A 16 3.17 -16.29 -6.66
C LEU A 16 4.28 -15.30 -6.27
N PRO A 17 4.41 -14.85 -5.00
CA PRO A 17 5.51 -13.98 -4.62
C PRO A 17 6.89 -14.61 -4.87
N PHE A 18 7.02 -15.93 -4.66
CA PHE A 18 8.25 -16.66 -4.96
C PHE A 18 8.57 -16.66 -6.46
N PHE A 19 7.56 -16.80 -7.33
CA PHE A 19 7.78 -16.70 -8.78
C PHE A 19 8.17 -15.28 -9.22
N ASN A 20 7.56 -14.24 -8.65
CA ASN A 20 8.00 -12.86 -8.88
C ASN A 20 9.46 -12.66 -8.45
N ALA A 21 9.83 -13.17 -7.28
CA ALA A 21 11.19 -13.05 -6.74
C ALA A 21 12.23 -13.77 -7.61
N THR A 22 11.94 -15.02 -8.00
CA THR A 22 12.83 -15.81 -8.86
C THR A 22 12.91 -15.26 -10.28
N ALA A 23 11.84 -14.68 -10.82
CA ALA A 23 11.87 -13.96 -12.09
C ALA A 23 12.81 -12.75 -12.02
N ALA A 24 12.77 -11.98 -10.91
CA ALA A 24 13.69 -10.87 -10.69
C ALA A 24 15.17 -11.32 -10.63
N ASN A 25 15.46 -12.49 -10.04
CA ASN A 25 16.83 -13.06 -9.98
C ASN A 25 17.44 -13.31 -11.36
N ILE A 26 16.61 -13.59 -12.37
CA ILE A 26 17.04 -13.83 -13.75
C ILE A 26 16.81 -12.61 -14.66
N GLY A 27 16.58 -11.43 -14.07
CA GLY A 27 16.39 -10.18 -14.79
C GLY A 27 15.03 -10.05 -15.49
N VAL A 28 14.03 -10.85 -15.15
CA VAL A 28 12.68 -10.77 -15.73
C VAL A 28 11.76 -9.99 -14.79
N SER A 29 11.56 -8.70 -15.07
CA SER A 29 10.68 -7.85 -14.23
C SER A 29 9.19 -8.00 -14.53
N TRP A 30 8.80 -8.12 -15.81
CA TRP A 30 7.39 -8.12 -16.23
C TRP A 30 6.84 -9.54 -16.36
N TRP A 31 6.69 -10.19 -15.21
CA TRP A 31 6.07 -11.50 -15.06
C TRP A 31 4.57 -11.37 -14.70
N SER A 32 3.72 -12.21 -15.29
CA SER A 32 2.27 -12.19 -15.09
C SER A 32 1.75 -13.48 -14.45
N HIS A 33 0.70 -13.33 -13.64
CA HIS A 33 -0.06 -14.41 -13.03
C HIS A 33 -1.54 -14.24 -13.33
N ASP A 34 -2.28 -15.35 -13.37
CA ASP A 34 -3.74 -15.31 -13.41
C ASP A 34 -4.30 -14.99 -12.04
N ILE A 35 -4.80 -13.76 -11.89
CA ILE A 35 -5.42 -13.27 -10.66
C ILE A 35 -6.70 -14.06 -10.41
N GLY A 36 -6.74 -14.81 -9.31
CA GLY A 36 -7.81 -15.74 -8.95
C GLY A 36 -7.48 -17.21 -9.29
N GLY A 37 -6.37 -17.48 -9.99
CA GLY A 37 -6.07 -18.79 -10.56
C GLY A 37 -6.77 -19.02 -11.90
N TYR A 38 -6.26 -19.93 -12.71
CA TYR A 38 -6.76 -20.14 -14.07
C TYR A 38 -7.88 -21.18 -14.15
N LYS A 39 -7.67 -22.40 -13.62
CA LYS A 39 -8.59 -23.54 -13.79
C LYS A 39 -8.72 -24.44 -12.57
N GLY A 40 -9.79 -25.25 -12.55
CA GLY A 40 -10.10 -26.18 -11.48
C GLY A 40 -10.21 -25.50 -10.11
N GLY A 41 -10.11 -26.28 -9.04
CA GLY A 41 -10.13 -25.74 -7.68
C GLY A 41 -11.49 -25.24 -7.22
N ILE A 42 -11.49 -24.36 -6.22
CA ILE A 42 -12.71 -23.83 -5.57
C ILE A 42 -12.66 -22.32 -5.59
N GLU A 43 -13.64 -21.70 -6.23
CA GLU A 43 -13.85 -20.26 -6.19
C GLU A 43 -14.27 -19.84 -4.78
N ASP A 44 -13.50 -18.94 -4.18
CA ASP A 44 -13.70 -18.41 -2.84
C ASP A 44 -13.49 -16.90 -2.87
N SER A 45 -14.38 -16.15 -2.22
CA SER A 45 -14.40 -14.68 -2.34
C SER A 45 -13.20 -14.04 -1.62
N GLU A 46 -12.77 -14.62 -0.50
CA GLU A 46 -11.58 -14.18 0.21
C GLU A 46 -10.32 -14.46 -0.62
N LEU A 47 -10.20 -15.67 -1.16
CA LEU A 47 -9.11 -16.05 -2.05
C LEU A 47 -9.00 -15.09 -3.24
N TYR A 48 -10.09 -14.89 -3.98
CA TYR A 48 -10.13 -13.99 -5.13
C TYR A 48 -9.71 -12.56 -4.76
N MET A 49 -10.24 -12.04 -3.65
CA MET A 49 -9.88 -10.72 -3.14
C MET A 49 -8.38 -10.63 -2.81
N ARG A 50 -7.80 -11.61 -2.10
CA ARG A 50 -6.36 -11.61 -1.79
C ARG A 50 -5.49 -11.73 -3.03
N TYR A 51 -5.94 -12.46 -4.06
CA TYR A 51 -5.31 -12.48 -5.38
C TYR A 51 -5.30 -11.09 -6.02
N VAL A 52 -6.44 -10.39 -6.02
CA VAL A 52 -6.54 -9.03 -6.59
C VAL A 52 -5.59 -8.08 -5.86
N GLN A 53 -5.58 -8.12 -4.53
CA GLN A 53 -4.73 -7.25 -3.71
C GLN A 53 -3.24 -7.48 -4.01
N LEU A 54 -2.78 -8.74 -4.08
CA LEU A 54 -1.41 -9.05 -4.53
C LEU A 54 -1.17 -8.58 -5.97
N GLY A 55 -2.16 -8.78 -6.86
CA GLY A 55 -2.09 -8.40 -8.26
C GLY A 55 -1.87 -6.90 -8.48
N VAL A 56 -2.47 -6.04 -7.66
CA VAL A 56 -2.25 -4.57 -7.70
C VAL A 56 -0.77 -4.23 -7.53
N TYR A 57 -0.08 -4.95 -6.65
CA TYR A 57 1.35 -4.81 -6.35
C TYR A 57 2.21 -5.88 -7.05
N SER A 58 1.74 -6.38 -8.19
CA SER A 58 2.50 -7.27 -9.09
C SER A 58 2.88 -6.54 -10.38
N PRO A 59 3.83 -7.04 -11.18
CA PRO A 59 4.25 -6.35 -12.40
C PRO A 59 3.11 -6.20 -13.39
N ILE A 60 2.39 -7.27 -13.70
CA ILE A 60 1.25 -7.26 -14.62
C ILE A 60 -0.03 -7.61 -13.86
N PHE A 61 -1.02 -6.72 -13.91
CA PHE A 61 -2.36 -6.98 -13.39
C PHE A 61 -3.21 -7.66 -14.46
N ARG A 62 -3.45 -8.97 -14.34
CA ARG A 62 -4.20 -9.75 -15.34
C ARG A 62 -5.29 -10.60 -14.69
N LEU A 63 -6.54 -10.33 -15.06
CA LEU A 63 -7.68 -11.20 -14.77
C LEU A 63 -7.85 -12.17 -15.94
N SER A 64 -7.74 -13.47 -15.69
CA SER A 64 -7.96 -14.51 -16.69
C SER A 64 -8.28 -15.84 -16.01
N SER A 65 -9.03 -16.69 -16.72
CA SER A 65 -9.42 -18.03 -16.29
C SER A 65 -9.75 -18.89 -17.50
N GLU A 66 -9.87 -20.20 -17.27
CA GLU A 66 -10.52 -21.10 -18.20
C GLU A 66 -11.95 -20.64 -18.49
N ALA A 67 -12.45 -20.95 -19.68
CA ALA A 67 -13.82 -20.63 -20.07
C ALA A 67 -14.81 -21.42 -19.20
N GLY A 68 -15.78 -20.73 -18.62
CA GLY A 68 -16.83 -21.39 -17.84
C GLY A 68 -17.70 -20.40 -17.08
N LYS A 69 -18.97 -20.78 -16.88
CA LYS A 69 -19.95 -19.94 -16.16
C LYS A 69 -19.55 -19.66 -14.71
N TYR A 70 -18.82 -20.58 -14.09
CA TYR A 70 -18.53 -20.57 -12.67
C TYR A 70 -17.17 -19.97 -12.30
N TYR A 71 -16.28 -19.72 -13.27
CA TYR A 71 -15.10 -18.91 -13.00
C TYR A 71 -15.52 -17.44 -12.88
N LYS A 72 -15.17 -16.82 -11.75
CA LYS A 72 -15.61 -15.48 -11.38
C LYS A 72 -14.43 -14.52 -11.30
N ARG A 73 -13.98 -14.04 -12.47
CA ARG A 73 -12.88 -13.05 -12.57
C ARG A 73 -13.41 -11.62 -12.66
N GLU A 74 -14.65 -11.46 -13.05
CA GLU A 74 -15.33 -10.18 -13.08
C GLU A 74 -15.80 -9.80 -11.66
N PRO A 75 -15.44 -8.61 -11.15
CA PRO A 75 -15.76 -8.23 -9.78
C PRO A 75 -17.25 -8.28 -9.42
N TRP A 76 -18.14 -7.97 -10.38
CA TRP A 76 -19.59 -7.92 -10.17
C TRP A 76 -20.28 -9.28 -10.06
N LYS A 77 -19.56 -10.39 -10.24
CA LYS A 77 -20.08 -11.75 -9.99
C LYS A 77 -20.05 -12.14 -8.49
N TRP A 78 -19.45 -11.29 -7.66
CA TRP A 78 -19.30 -11.50 -6.23
C TRP A 78 -20.29 -10.68 -5.41
N ASP A 79 -20.33 -10.93 -4.09
CA ASP A 79 -21.15 -10.12 -3.19
C ASP A 79 -20.69 -8.65 -3.14
N ALA A 80 -21.54 -7.79 -2.57
CA ALA A 80 -21.29 -6.35 -2.53
C ALA A 80 -19.98 -5.98 -1.80
N LYS A 81 -19.58 -6.77 -0.79
CA LYS A 81 -18.35 -6.52 -0.02
C LYS A 81 -17.12 -6.80 -0.89
N THR A 82 -17.05 -7.99 -1.47
CA THR A 82 -15.93 -8.38 -2.34
C THR A 82 -15.87 -7.49 -3.57
N TYR A 83 -17.01 -7.17 -4.19
CA TYR A 83 -17.08 -6.23 -5.31
C TYR A 83 -16.46 -4.88 -4.95
N LYS A 84 -16.88 -4.29 -3.81
CA LYS A 84 -16.40 -2.97 -3.37
C LYS A 84 -14.89 -2.97 -3.12
N ILE A 85 -14.37 -3.97 -2.40
CA ILE A 85 -12.93 -4.08 -2.12
C ILE A 85 -12.14 -4.24 -3.42
N VAL A 86 -12.55 -5.15 -4.30
CA VAL A 86 -11.85 -5.38 -5.58
C VAL A 86 -11.90 -4.15 -6.48
N MET A 87 -13.02 -3.42 -6.51
CA MET A 87 -13.14 -2.16 -7.22
C MET A 87 -12.17 -1.09 -6.66
N ASP A 88 -12.04 -0.99 -5.34
CA ASP A 88 -11.14 -0.01 -4.73
C ASP A 88 -9.67 -0.34 -5.02
N TYR A 89 -9.28 -1.62 -4.96
CA TYR A 89 -7.92 -2.06 -5.30
C TYR A 89 -7.59 -1.90 -6.78
N THR A 90 -8.51 -2.21 -7.69
CA THR A 90 -8.30 -1.98 -9.13
C THR A 90 -8.17 -0.50 -9.48
N ARG A 91 -8.84 0.39 -8.73
CA ARG A 91 -8.64 1.85 -8.82
C ARG A 91 -7.27 2.26 -8.29
N ILE A 92 -6.79 1.69 -7.17
CA ILE A 92 -5.42 1.93 -6.68
C ILE A 92 -4.41 1.58 -7.77
N ARG A 93 -4.58 0.43 -8.47
CA ARG A 93 -3.71 0.05 -9.59
C ARG A 93 -3.68 1.09 -10.70
N HIS A 94 -4.83 1.66 -11.08
CA HIS A 94 -4.88 2.73 -12.08
C HIS A 94 -4.24 4.02 -11.58
N LYS A 95 -4.51 4.42 -10.31
CA LYS A 95 -3.86 5.58 -9.70
C LYS A 95 -2.34 5.44 -9.71
N LEU A 96 -1.79 4.24 -9.52
CA LEU A 96 -0.36 3.98 -9.50
C LEU A 96 0.34 4.04 -10.86
N ILE A 97 -0.36 4.24 -11.99
CA ILE A 97 0.25 4.25 -13.32
C ILE A 97 1.47 5.19 -13.42
N PRO A 98 1.46 6.44 -12.93
CA PRO A 98 2.63 7.32 -13.00
C PRO A 98 3.86 6.73 -12.29
N TYR A 99 3.65 6.15 -11.10
CA TYR A 99 4.70 5.43 -10.36
C TYR A 99 5.20 4.21 -11.14
N LEU A 100 4.29 3.31 -11.52
CA LEU A 100 4.63 2.06 -12.21
C LEU A 100 5.35 2.28 -13.53
N TYR A 101 4.94 3.30 -14.29
CA TYR A 101 5.55 3.63 -15.57
C TYR A 101 6.94 4.24 -15.40
N SER A 102 7.14 5.03 -14.34
CA SER A 102 8.47 5.53 -13.96
C SER A 102 9.40 4.41 -13.49
N GLU A 103 8.91 3.44 -12.73
CA GLU A 103 9.67 2.23 -12.39
C GLU A 103 9.97 1.36 -13.63
N ALA A 104 9.03 1.29 -14.59
CA ALA A 104 9.24 0.62 -15.88
C ALA A 104 10.39 1.27 -16.65
N LYS A 105 10.46 2.61 -16.64
CA LYS A 105 11.57 3.35 -17.25
C LYS A 105 12.89 3.00 -16.58
N LYS A 106 12.96 2.97 -15.24
CA LYS A 106 14.16 2.55 -14.50
C LYS A 106 14.62 1.14 -14.88
N TYR A 107 13.68 0.20 -14.99
CA TYR A 107 13.98 -1.16 -15.46
C TYR A 107 14.55 -1.14 -16.90
N SER A 108 13.91 -0.44 -17.83
CA SER A 108 14.37 -0.39 -19.22
C SER A 108 15.74 0.26 -19.41
N SER A 109 16.10 1.23 -18.55
CA SER A 109 17.36 1.98 -18.64
C SER A 109 18.50 1.34 -17.86
N PHE A 110 18.21 0.78 -16.68
CA PHE A 110 19.22 0.34 -15.71
C PHE A 110 19.09 -1.13 -15.30
N GLY A 111 18.09 -1.86 -15.80
CA GLY A 111 17.84 -3.25 -15.43
C GLY A 111 17.33 -3.43 -14.00
N SER A 112 16.94 -2.36 -13.30
CA SER A 112 16.39 -2.43 -11.93
C SER A 112 14.97 -2.98 -11.94
N PRO A 113 14.71 -4.22 -11.47
CA PRO A 113 13.37 -4.80 -11.54
C PRO A 113 12.38 -4.06 -10.64
N LEU A 114 11.10 -4.05 -11.05
CA LEU A 114 10.02 -3.49 -10.24
C LEU A 114 9.85 -4.25 -8.92
N ILE A 115 9.93 -5.58 -8.94
CA ILE A 115 9.95 -6.38 -7.71
C ILE A 115 11.40 -6.73 -7.39
N GLN A 116 11.86 -6.33 -6.21
CA GLN A 116 13.15 -6.75 -5.68
C GLN A 116 12.92 -7.55 -4.39
N PRO A 117 13.32 -8.83 -4.36
CA PRO A 117 13.18 -9.65 -3.16
C PRO A 117 13.88 -9.03 -1.97
N LEU A 118 13.29 -9.17 -0.79
CA LEU A 118 13.88 -8.67 0.46
C LEU A 118 15.33 -9.17 0.67
N TYR A 119 15.58 -10.43 0.32
CA TYR A 119 16.88 -11.07 0.48
C TYR A 119 18.01 -10.47 -0.38
N TYR A 120 17.71 -9.58 -1.33
CA TYR A 120 18.76 -8.81 -2.02
C TYR A 120 19.51 -7.88 -1.06
N LYS A 121 18.83 -7.38 -0.01
CA LYS A 121 19.42 -6.50 0.99
C LYS A 121 19.60 -7.17 2.36
N TYR A 122 18.83 -8.22 2.63
CA TYR A 122 18.84 -8.98 3.88
C TYR A 122 19.00 -10.47 3.58
N PRO A 123 20.18 -10.94 3.13
CA PRO A 123 20.38 -12.30 2.62
C PRO A 123 19.90 -13.41 3.56
N GLU A 124 19.98 -13.19 4.88
CA GLU A 124 19.50 -14.11 5.91
C GLU A 124 18.00 -14.44 5.79
N THR A 125 17.20 -13.52 5.24
CA THR A 125 15.75 -13.71 5.08
C THR A 125 15.40 -14.72 3.99
N TYR A 126 16.37 -15.11 3.14
CA TYR A 126 16.16 -16.14 2.12
C TYR A 126 15.77 -17.49 2.75
N ASP A 127 16.39 -17.82 3.89
CA ASP A 127 16.16 -19.06 4.63
C ASP A 127 15.07 -18.92 5.71
N GLU A 128 14.40 -17.76 5.80
CA GLU A 128 13.28 -17.51 6.72
C GLU A 128 11.94 -17.65 5.98
N PRO A 129 11.21 -18.79 6.12
CA PRO A 129 10.01 -19.04 5.31
C PRO A 129 8.87 -18.05 5.52
N LEU A 130 8.87 -17.33 6.65
CA LEU A 130 7.90 -16.30 6.97
C LEU A 130 8.10 -15.02 6.16
N TYR A 131 9.34 -14.67 5.78
CA TYR A 131 9.69 -13.36 5.25
C TYR A 131 10.33 -13.41 3.86
N LYS A 132 10.81 -14.57 3.41
CA LYS A 132 11.50 -14.73 2.11
C LYS A 132 10.73 -14.25 0.87
N ASN A 133 9.42 -14.10 1.01
CA ASN A 133 8.50 -13.69 -0.05
C ASN A 133 8.04 -12.23 0.06
N GLU A 134 8.54 -11.48 1.04
CA GLU A 134 8.39 -10.04 1.11
C GLU A 134 9.32 -9.36 0.10
N PHE A 135 8.90 -8.20 -0.42
CA PHE A 135 9.65 -7.55 -1.49
C PHE A 135 9.49 -6.03 -1.50
N TYR A 136 10.50 -5.37 -2.04
CA TYR A 136 10.39 -3.98 -2.48
C TYR A 136 9.61 -3.91 -3.80
N PHE A 137 8.70 -2.96 -3.89
CA PHE A 137 7.89 -2.70 -5.07
C PHE A 137 8.25 -1.33 -5.63
N GLY A 138 9.17 -1.31 -6.59
CA GLY A 138 9.86 -0.13 -7.09
C GLY A 138 10.81 0.44 -6.03
N SER A 139 11.16 1.72 -6.16
CA SER A 139 12.09 2.37 -5.24
C SER A 139 11.48 2.84 -3.92
N GLU A 140 10.15 2.97 -3.82
CA GLU A 140 9.48 3.70 -2.73
C GLU A 140 8.63 2.82 -1.79
N LEU A 141 8.14 1.67 -2.28
CA LEU A 141 7.20 0.81 -1.55
C LEU A 141 7.82 -0.54 -1.14
N PHE A 142 7.27 -1.13 -0.09
CA PHE A 142 7.54 -2.47 0.41
C PHE A 142 6.23 -3.22 0.65
N VAL A 143 6.18 -4.50 0.32
CA VAL A 143 4.97 -5.32 0.37
C VAL A 143 5.28 -6.63 1.09
N ALA A 144 4.40 -7.01 2.02
CA ALA A 144 4.45 -8.29 2.73
C ALA A 144 3.24 -9.16 2.35
N PRO A 145 3.28 -10.00 1.31
CA PRO A 145 2.09 -10.60 0.74
C PRO A 145 1.26 -11.46 1.72
N ILE A 146 -0.05 -11.16 1.82
CA ILE A 146 -1.01 -12.05 2.48
C ILE A 146 -1.36 -13.18 1.51
N THR A 147 -0.97 -14.41 1.87
CA THR A 147 -1.20 -15.62 1.05
C THR A 147 -1.83 -16.77 1.82
N ASP A 148 -2.31 -16.52 3.04
CA ASP A 148 -2.99 -17.49 3.88
C ASP A 148 -4.38 -16.92 4.27
N PRO A 149 -5.40 -17.78 4.43
CA PRO A 149 -6.75 -17.34 4.79
C PRO A 149 -6.80 -16.79 6.22
N LYS A 150 -7.82 -15.98 6.49
CA LYS A 150 -8.08 -15.42 7.82
C LYS A 150 -8.54 -16.46 8.83
N ASP A 151 -8.38 -16.14 10.11
CA ASP A 151 -9.06 -16.87 11.17
C ASP A 151 -10.54 -16.46 11.17
N GLU A 152 -11.45 -17.42 10.97
CA GLU A 152 -12.89 -17.17 10.82
C GLU A 152 -13.52 -16.54 12.07
N VAL A 153 -13.01 -16.87 13.27
CA VAL A 153 -13.58 -16.39 14.54
C VAL A 153 -13.10 -14.97 14.82
N MET A 154 -11.81 -14.72 14.62
CA MET A 154 -11.22 -13.40 14.76
C MET A 154 -11.64 -12.47 13.62
N ASN A 155 -12.03 -13.04 12.48
CA ASN A 155 -12.31 -12.36 11.23
C ASN A 155 -11.14 -11.42 10.83
N ARG A 156 -9.92 -11.94 10.97
CA ARG A 156 -8.65 -11.25 10.65
C ARG A 156 -7.63 -12.23 10.11
N VAL A 157 -6.83 -11.77 9.16
CA VAL A 157 -5.58 -12.43 8.82
C VAL A 157 -4.56 -12.08 9.89
N VAL A 158 -3.98 -13.08 10.54
CA VAL A 158 -2.82 -12.91 11.42
C VAL A 158 -1.58 -13.05 10.56
N HIS A 159 -0.89 -11.94 10.32
CA HIS A 159 0.27 -11.93 9.45
C HIS A 159 1.53 -11.56 10.24
N ARG A 160 2.65 -12.18 9.86
CA ARG A 160 3.96 -11.87 10.41
C ARG A 160 4.75 -11.16 9.34
N ILE A 161 5.27 -10.00 9.68
CA ILE A 161 6.03 -9.19 8.75
C ILE A 161 7.41 -8.88 9.32
N PHE A 162 8.40 -8.75 8.44
CA PHE A 162 9.68 -8.15 8.78
C PHE A 162 9.82 -6.83 8.01
N LEU A 163 9.86 -5.72 8.74
CA LEU A 163 10.11 -4.43 8.12
C LEU A 163 11.62 -4.18 8.09
N PRO A 164 12.23 -3.90 6.91
CA PRO A 164 13.65 -3.58 6.80
C PRO A 164 14.08 -2.41 7.68
N ASN A 165 15.35 -2.30 8.04
CA ASN A 165 15.89 -1.17 8.80
C ASN A 165 15.46 0.19 8.20
N GLY A 166 15.06 1.12 9.06
CA GLY A 166 14.57 2.45 8.70
C GLY A 166 13.25 2.79 9.35
N VAL A 167 12.54 3.75 8.79
CA VAL A 167 11.17 4.09 9.18
C VAL A 167 10.27 3.84 7.98
N TRP A 168 9.13 3.22 8.24
CA TRP A 168 8.13 2.83 7.25
C TRP A 168 6.78 3.42 7.64
N TYR A 169 5.94 3.67 6.64
CA TYR A 169 4.61 4.19 6.85
C TYR A 169 3.62 3.29 6.11
N ASP A 170 2.57 2.84 6.78
CA ASP A 170 1.49 2.12 6.10
C ASP A 170 0.91 3.01 4.99
N PHE A 171 0.90 2.49 3.77
CA PHE A 171 0.60 3.27 2.57
C PHE A 171 -0.82 3.82 2.58
N LYS A 172 -1.78 3.06 3.14
CA LYS A 172 -3.21 3.43 3.18
C LYS A 172 -3.51 4.41 4.31
N THR A 173 -2.96 4.17 5.50
CA THR A 173 -3.33 4.89 6.73
C THR A 173 -2.33 5.95 7.18
N GLY A 174 -1.12 5.94 6.62
CA GLY A 174 -0.03 6.83 7.03
C GLY A 174 0.62 6.43 8.36
N LYS A 175 0.18 5.36 9.05
CA LYS A 175 0.73 4.97 10.36
C LYS A 175 2.23 4.64 10.26
N LYS A 176 3.03 5.19 11.18
CA LYS A 176 4.48 5.00 11.26
C LYS A 176 4.85 3.67 11.94
N PHE A 177 5.85 2.99 11.38
CA PHE A 177 6.45 1.75 11.84
C PHE A 177 7.97 1.88 11.88
N ILE A 178 8.60 1.24 12.87
CA ILE A 178 10.06 1.22 13.02
C ILE A 178 10.61 -0.07 12.39
N GLY A 179 11.40 0.09 11.35
CA GLY A 179 12.11 -0.98 10.68
C GLY A 179 13.13 -1.70 11.56
N GLY A 180 13.68 -2.80 11.05
CA GLY A 180 14.59 -3.69 11.79
C GLY A 180 13.87 -4.60 12.78
N ASN A 181 12.55 -4.65 12.73
CA ASN A 181 11.71 -5.39 13.66
C ASN A 181 10.82 -6.39 12.93
N ARG A 182 10.45 -7.45 13.65
CA ARG A 182 9.41 -8.40 13.26
C ARG A 182 8.12 -8.01 13.97
N TYR A 183 7.02 -7.98 13.23
CA TYR A 183 5.70 -7.63 13.75
C TYR A 183 4.72 -8.77 13.57
N VAL A 184 3.73 -8.83 14.47
CA VAL A 184 2.50 -9.60 14.28
C VAL A 184 1.36 -8.59 14.13
N THR A 185 0.69 -8.60 12.98
CA THR A 185 -0.36 -7.65 12.62
C THR A 185 -1.65 -8.36 12.21
N PHE A 186 -2.77 -7.63 12.32
CA PHE A 186 -4.10 -8.19 12.09
C PHE A 186 -4.82 -7.43 10.96
N TYR A 187 -5.02 -8.06 9.81
CA TYR A 187 -5.64 -7.39 8.66
C TYR A 187 -7.10 -7.77 8.48
N LYS A 188 -7.95 -6.76 8.22
CA LYS A 188 -9.30 -6.96 7.68
C LYS A 188 -9.24 -7.33 6.20
N ASP A 189 -10.39 -7.60 5.62
CA ASP A 189 -10.53 -7.96 4.22
C ASP A 189 -10.08 -6.80 3.30
N GLU A 190 -10.41 -5.56 3.68
CA GLU A 190 -10.10 -4.32 2.96
C GLU A 190 -8.67 -3.77 3.17
N ASP A 191 -7.85 -4.44 3.98
CA ASP A 191 -6.49 -4.01 4.32
C ASP A 191 -5.46 -4.94 3.68
N TYR A 192 -4.33 -4.36 3.26
CA TYR A 192 -3.20 -5.10 2.71
C TYR A 192 -1.88 -4.44 3.12
N PRO A 193 -0.89 -5.21 3.60
CA PRO A 193 0.40 -4.73 4.08
C PRO A 193 1.26 -4.13 2.96
N VAL A 194 1.16 -2.82 2.81
CA VAL A 194 2.01 -2.04 1.90
C VAL A 194 2.55 -0.84 2.65
N TYR A 195 3.86 -0.65 2.56
CA TYR A 195 4.59 0.31 3.37
C TYR A 195 5.43 1.22 2.47
N ALA A 196 5.30 2.52 2.64
CA ALA A 196 6.17 3.51 2.02
C ALA A 196 7.38 3.78 2.93
N LYS A 197 8.58 3.86 2.35
CA LYS A 197 9.78 4.21 3.13
C LYS A 197 9.69 5.68 3.59
N THR A 198 10.39 6.03 4.66
CA THR A 198 10.57 7.44 5.05
C THR A 198 11.15 8.28 3.90
N GLY A 199 10.59 9.48 3.71
CA GLY A 199 10.89 10.34 2.58
C GLY A 199 10.26 9.92 1.25
N ALA A 200 9.48 8.84 1.19
CA ALA A 200 8.93 8.36 -0.07
C ALA A 200 8.10 9.43 -0.79
N ILE A 201 8.26 9.50 -2.11
CA ILE A 201 7.45 10.34 -3.00
C ILE A 201 6.77 9.40 -3.99
N ILE A 202 5.45 9.31 -3.93
CA ILE A 202 4.66 8.37 -4.74
C ILE A 202 3.72 9.18 -5.64
N PRO A 203 4.03 9.32 -6.94
CA PRO A 203 3.16 9.98 -7.88
C PRO A 203 1.97 9.09 -8.25
N LEU A 204 0.78 9.63 -8.12
CA LEU A 204 -0.50 8.99 -8.41
C LEU A 204 -1.31 9.85 -9.38
N ALA A 205 -2.10 9.20 -10.24
CA ALA A 205 -3.10 9.86 -11.05
C ALA A 205 -4.40 10.03 -10.24
N LYS A 206 -4.99 11.23 -10.24
CA LYS A 206 -6.39 11.40 -9.81
C LYS A 206 -7.30 10.99 -10.96
N LEU A 207 -8.06 9.90 -10.79
CA LEU A 207 -8.91 9.33 -11.84
C LEU A 207 -10.03 10.31 -12.21
N ASP A 208 -10.20 10.57 -13.51
CA ASP A 208 -11.30 11.38 -14.03
C ASP A 208 -12.61 10.58 -13.94
N ALA A 209 -13.63 11.13 -13.30
CA ALA A 209 -14.94 10.47 -13.17
C ALA A 209 -15.60 10.19 -14.53
N ASN A 210 -15.28 10.98 -15.57
CA ASN A 210 -15.80 10.79 -16.92
C ASN A 210 -14.99 9.76 -17.72
N ASN A 211 -13.75 9.47 -17.31
CA ASN A 211 -12.90 8.47 -17.96
C ASN A 211 -11.94 7.82 -16.95
N ILE A 212 -12.47 6.91 -16.13
CA ILE A 212 -11.70 6.27 -15.06
C ILE A 212 -10.62 5.28 -15.57
N ASN A 213 -10.64 4.95 -16.86
CA ASN A 213 -9.70 4.03 -17.50
C ASN A 213 -8.61 4.77 -18.31
N ASP A 214 -8.52 6.09 -18.19
CA ASP A 214 -7.47 6.87 -18.83
C ASP A 214 -6.11 6.49 -18.23
N THR A 215 -5.19 6.04 -19.08
CA THR A 215 -3.81 5.68 -18.71
C THR A 215 -2.79 6.69 -19.22
N SER A 216 -3.24 7.78 -19.84
CA SER A 216 -2.37 8.86 -20.31
C SER A 216 -1.79 9.66 -19.14
N SER A 217 -0.87 10.56 -19.46
CA SER A 217 -0.31 11.52 -18.51
C SER A 217 -1.43 12.27 -17.75
N PRO A 218 -1.45 12.25 -16.41
CA PRO A 218 -2.59 12.70 -15.65
C PRO A 218 -2.75 14.23 -15.70
N LYS A 219 -3.99 14.69 -15.93
CA LYS A 219 -4.37 16.10 -15.79
C LYS A 219 -4.25 16.62 -14.36
N THR A 220 -4.47 15.74 -13.39
CA THR A 220 -4.30 16.02 -11.96
C THR A 220 -3.35 15.00 -11.36
N LEU A 221 -2.17 15.48 -10.94
CA LEU A 221 -1.13 14.66 -10.32
C LEU A 221 -1.23 14.76 -8.81
N GLU A 222 -1.42 13.62 -8.16
CA GLU A 222 -1.47 13.49 -6.71
C GLU A 222 -0.12 12.97 -6.22
N LEU A 223 0.55 13.69 -5.32
CA LEU A 223 1.87 13.36 -4.81
C LEU A 223 1.76 12.98 -3.34
N HIS A 224 1.86 11.70 -3.04
CA HIS A 224 1.91 11.22 -1.66
C HIS A 224 3.34 11.28 -1.17
N ILE A 225 3.60 12.11 -0.15
CA ILE A 225 4.93 12.38 0.37
C ILE A 225 4.97 11.98 1.84
N PHE A 226 5.88 11.06 2.18
CA PHE A 226 6.03 10.53 3.52
C PHE A 226 7.19 11.23 4.26
N PRO A 227 7.01 11.58 5.55
CA PRO A 227 7.97 12.43 6.25
C PRO A 227 9.25 11.69 6.68
N GLY A 228 10.16 12.43 7.31
CA GLY A 228 11.33 11.92 8.04
C GLY A 228 12.65 11.91 7.27
N ARG A 229 12.64 12.11 5.94
CA ARG A 229 13.88 12.19 5.15
C ARG A 229 13.68 12.93 3.83
N SER A 230 14.68 13.71 3.42
CA SER A 230 14.71 14.27 2.06
C SER A 230 14.87 13.17 1.01
N ASN A 231 14.23 13.34 -0.13
CA ASN A 231 14.24 12.36 -1.22
C ASN A 231 14.00 13.05 -2.57
N THR A 232 14.39 12.37 -3.64
CA THR A 232 14.16 12.81 -5.01
C THR A 232 13.53 11.67 -5.79
N TYR A 233 12.45 11.97 -6.51
CA TYR A 233 11.81 11.02 -7.42
C TYR A 233 11.68 11.61 -8.83
N LYS A 234 12.01 10.80 -9.84
CA LYS A 234 11.89 11.19 -11.25
C LYS A 234 10.65 10.54 -11.85
N LEU A 235 9.65 11.36 -12.12
CA LEU A 235 8.45 10.99 -12.86
C LEU A 235 8.77 11.00 -14.36
N TYR A 236 8.58 9.86 -15.02
CA TYR A 236 8.76 9.71 -16.46
C TYR A 236 7.42 9.61 -17.17
N GLU A 237 7.27 10.37 -18.27
CA GLU A 237 6.05 10.43 -19.06
C GLU A 237 6.40 10.38 -20.56
N ASP A 238 5.61 9.67 -21.35
CA ASP A 238 5.60 9.70 -22.81
C ASP A 238 4.17 9.40 -23.31
N ASP A 239 3.98 9.14 -24.60
CA ASP A 239 2.65 8.84 -25.16
C ASP A 239 2.09 7.44 -24.80
N GLY A 240 2.87 6.61 -24.09
CA GLY A 240 2.51 5.30 -23.60
C GLY A 240 2.29 4.21 -24.66
N THR A 241 2.47 4.51 -25.95
CA THR A 241 2.02 3.63 -27.04
C THR A 241 3.02 3.49 -28.19
N SER A 242 3.72 4.56 -28.55
CA SER A 242 4.60 4.58 -29.72
C SER A 242 6.08 4.36 -29.35
N SER A 243 6.96 4.36 -30.35
CA SER A 243 8.41 4.36 -30.15
C SER A 243 9.03 5.76 -30.18
N MET A 244 8.23 6.84 -30.20
CA MET A 244 8.72 8.22 -30.30
C MET A 244 9.60 8.63 -29.11
N TYR A 245 9.50 7.94 -27.96
CA TYR A 245 10.42 8.11 -26.84
C TYR A 245 11.89 7.87 -27.23
N LYS A 246 12.16 7.03 -28.24
CA LYS A 246 13.52 6.80 -28.78
C LYS A 246 14.07 8.01 -29.52
N GLU A 247 13.18 8.89 -29.99
CA GLU A 247 13.49 10.18 -30.63
C GLU A 247 13.42 11.36 -29.65
N GLY A 248 13.34 11.06 -28.35
CA GLY A 248 13.29 12.05 -27.27
C GLY A 248 11.91 12.64 -27.01
N TYR A 249 10.83 12.08 -27.57
CA TYR A 249 9.46 12.44 -27.18
C TYR A 249 9.07 11.74 -25.88
N SER A 250 9.66 12.22 -24.80
CA SER A 250 9.32 11.90 -23.42
C SER A 250 9.54 13.14 -22.58
N PHE A 251 9.06 13.13 -21.34
CA PHE A 251 9.22 14.22 -20.39
C PHE A 251 9.57 13.65 -19.02
N THR A 252 10.60 14.21 -18.38
CA THR A 252 11.01 13.85 -17.03
C THR A 252 10.78 15.04 -16.10
N THR A 253 9.97 14.82 -15.07
CA THR A 253 9.77 15.77 -13.97
C THR A 253 10.48 15.24 -12.73
N GLU A 254 11.36 16.04 -12.16
CA GLU A 254 12.02 15.73 -10.89
C GLU A 254 11.24 16.35 -9.73
N ILE A 255 10.95 15.53 -8.73
CA ILE A 255 10.22 15.91 -7.53
C ILE A 255 11.19 15.79 -6.37
N ASN A 256 11.55 16.92 -5.77
CA ASN A 256 12.49 16.98 -4.67
C ASN A 256 11.76 17.33 -3.38
N TYR A 257 11.73 16.39 -2.44
CA TYR A 257 11.27 16.63 -1.08
C TYR A 257 12.46 16.99 -0.19
N TYR A 258 12.47 18.21 0.33
CA TYR A 258 13.44 18.65 1.32
C TYR A 258 12.77 18.59 2.69
N TYR A 259 13.29 17.70 3.53
CA TYR A 259 12.77 17.51 4.86
C TYR A 259 13.73 18.09 5.90
N LYS A 260 13.17 18.94 6.76
CA LYS A 260 13.70 19.26 8.07
C LYS A 260 12.52 19.27 9.03
N GLU A 261 12.78 18.90 10.28
CA GLU A 261 11.74 18.85 11.30
C GLU A 261 11.01 20.20 11.38
N ASN A 262 9.69 20.17 11.24
CA ASN A 262 8.81 21.34 11.25
C ASN A 262 9.04 22.38 10.13
N ASP A 263 9.85 22.05 9.12
CA ASP A 263 10.28 22.95 8.05
C ASP A 263 10.60 22.12 6.80
N PHE A 264 9.63 21.97 5.90
CA PHE A 264 9.77 21.08 4.75
C PHE A 264 9.22 21.70 3.48
N SER A 265 9.74 21.24 2.35
CA SER A 265 9.32 21.74 1.05
C SER A 265 9.37 20.68 -0.02
N VAL A 266 8.63 20.93 -1.10
CA VAL A 266 8.60 20.11 -2.30
C VAL A 266 8.84 21.01 -3.49
N SER A 267 9.86 20.71 -4.29
CA SER A 267 9.98 21.27 -5.64
C SER A 267 9.54 20.24 -6.68
N ILE A 268 8.82 20.71 -7.69
CA ILE A 268 8.42 19.93 -8.86
C ILE A 268 9.02 20.66 -10.05
N GLU A 269 10.01 20.03 -10.68
CA GLU A 269 10.87 20.68 -11.65
C GLU A 269 10.92 19.88 -12.95
N PRO A 270 10.55 20.48 -14.09
CA PRO A 270 10.78 19.87 -15.39
C PRO A 270 12.30 19.84 -15.66
N VAL A 271 12.82 18.66 -16.03
CA VAL A 271 14.27 18.47 -16.23
C VAL A 271 14.61 18.37 -17.71
N GLU A 272 13.92 17.51 -18.43
CA GLU A 272 14.24 17.17 -19.82
C GLU A 272 12.99 16.69 -20.54
N GLY A 273 12.91 16.95 -21.84
CA GLY A 273 11.87 16.38 -22.68
C GLY A 273 11.28 17.31 -23.72
N LYS A 274 10.52 16.73 -24.65
CA LYS A 274 9.74 17.47 -25.65
C LYS A 274 8.31 17.62 -25.16
N ILE A 275 7.74 18.80 -25.41
CA ILE A 275 6.32 19.09 -25.15
C ILE A 275 5.46 18.28 -26.14
N GLY A 276 4.23 17.94 -25.76
CA GLY A 276 3.26 17.21 -26.58
C GLY A 276 2.95 15.78 -26.09
N VAL A 277 3.70 15.29 -25.10
CA VAL A 277 3.46 14.00 -24.42
C VAL A 277 2.91 14.16 -22.99
N ILE A 278 2.77 15.40 -22.54
CA ILE A 278 2.23 15.81 -21.24
C ILE A 278 1.13 16.86 -21.47
N PRO A 279 0.17 17.02 -20.55
CA PRO A 279 -0.79 18.11 -20.63
C PRO A 279 -0.09 19.46 -20.50
N GLU A 280 -0.52 20.47 -21.25
CA GLU A 280 0.05 21.83 -21.19
C GLU A 280 -0.06 22.44 -19.78
N LYS A 281 -1.17 22.15 -19.10
CA LYS A 281 -1.45 22.56 -17.73
C LYS A 281 -1.87 21.37 -16.89
N ARG A 282 -1.47 21.39 -15.63
CA ARG A 282 -1.72 20.31 -14.67
C ARG A 282 -2.19 20.87 -13.33
N ASN A 283 -3.11 20.15 -12.70
CA ASN A 283 -3.48 20.36 -11.31
C ASN A 283 -2.63 19.45 -10.43
N TYR A 284 -2.39 19.87 -9.19
CA TYR A 284 -1.59 19.12 -8.25
C TYR A 284 -2.31 18.98 -6.92
N VAL A 285 -2.21 17.79 -6.35
CA VAL A 285 -2.66 17.47 -4.99
C VAL A 285 -1.44 16.95 -4.24
N VAL A 286 -0.80 17.78 -3.43
CA VAL A 286 0.34 17.37 -2.60
C VAL A 286 -0.20 16.90 -1.26
N VAL A 287 -0.04 15.62 -0.99
CA VAL A 287 -0.50 14.95 0.24
C VAL A 287 0.71 14.65 1.10
N PHE A 288 0.95 15.46 2.13
CA PHE A 288 1.92 15.16 3.17
C PHE A 288 1.30 14.16 4.13
N ARG A 289 1.75 12.91 4.04
CA ARG A 289 1.19 11.80 4.80
C ARG A 289 1.58 11.91 6.27
N ASN A 290 0.68 11.56 7.18
CA ASN A 290 0.96 11.53 8.63
C ASN A 290 1.57 12.85 9.16
N THR A 291 1.01 13.96 8.68
CA THR A 291 1.51 15.34 8.87
C THR A 291 0.33 16.19 9.33
N LYS A 292 0.47 16.87 10.47
CA LYS A 292 -0.55 17.77 11.00
C LYS A 292 -0.70 19.01 10.13
N PHE A 293 -1.86 19.63 10.26
CA PHE A 293 -2.15 20.92 9.62
C PHE A 293 -1.15 22.01 10.03
N THR A 294 -0.78 22.87 9.09
CA THR A 294 -0.05 24.10 9.39
C THR A 294 -0.56 25.30 8.58
N ASP A 295 -0.50 26.48 9.21
CA ASP A 295 -0.91 27.74 8.61
C ASP A 295 0.15 28.41 7.74
N ASN A 296 1.42 28.05 7.93
CA ASN A 296 2.52 28.67 7.20
C ASN A 296 2.84 27.84 5.95
N VAL A 297 2.08 28.12 4.88
CA VAL A 297 2.25 27.51 3.57
C VAL A 297 2.46 28.59 2.52
N GLN A 298 3.42 28.35 1.63
CA GLN A 298 3.63 29.17 0.44
C GLN A 298 3.71 28.25 -0.77
N VAL A 299 3.06 28.64 -1.86
CA VAL A 299 3.14 27.93 -3.14
C VAL A 299 3.55 28.91 -4.22
N PHE A 300 4.63 28.59 -4.91
CA PHE A 300 5.18 29.40 -6.00
C PHE A 300 5.17 28.60 -7.30
N CYS A 301 4.91 29.28 -8.41
CA CYS A 301 5.10 28.81 -9.77
C CYS A 301 6.00 29.82 -10.48
N ASP A 302 7.21 29.41 -10.88
CA ASP A 302 8.25 30.28 -11.45
C ASP A 302 8.45 31.57 -10.63
N GLN A 303 8.56 31.42 -9.30
CA GLN A 303 8.73 32.49 -8.30
C GLN A 303 7.50 33.39 -8.07
N ILE A 304 6.39 33.14 -8.74
CA ILE A 304 5.12 33.87 -8.54
C ILE A 304 4.24 33.09 -7.56
N ASN A 305 3.72 33.77 -6.54
CA ASN A 305 2.75 33.15 -5.63
C ASN A 305 1.49 32.72 -6.39
N VAL A 306 1.04 31.50 -6.13
CA VAL A 306 -0.19 30.95 -6.73
C VAL A 306 -1.24 30.66 -5.66
N PRO A 307 -2.53 30.81 -5.98
CA PRO A 307 -3.60 30.43 -5.07
C PRO A 307 -3.58 28.91 -4.85
N TYR A 308 -3.91 28.49 -3.64
CA TYR A 308 -4.00 27.09 -3.25
C TYR A 308 -5.12 26.87 -2.23
N ARG A 309 -5.57 25.62 -2.11
CA ARG A 309 -6.41 25.15 -1.00
C ARG A 309 -5.58 24.26 -0.09
N ARG A 310 -5.87 24.29 1.21
CA ARG A 310 -5.25 23.37 2.18
C ARG A 310 -6.28 22.86 3.17
N TYR A 311 -6.16 21.61 3.56
CA TYR A 311 -7.06 20.96 4.52
C TYR A 311 -6.38 19.72 5.11
N THR A 312 -7.02 19.14 6.13
CA THR A 312 -6.63 17.85 6.68
C THR A 312 -7.59 16.78 6.17
N ASP A 313 -7.06 15.64 5.74
CA ASP A 313 -7.81 14.43 5.44
C ASP A 313 -7.29 13.31 6.35
N ASP A 314 -8.07 12.92 7.34
CA ASP A 314 -7.65 12.06 8.45
C ASP A 314 -6.35 12.53 9.13
N ASN A 315 -5.23 11.85 8.86
CA ASN A 315 -3.89 12.13 9.41
C ASN A 315 -2.98 12.89 8.44
N ASP A 316 -3.50 13.29 7.29
CA ASP A 316 -2.70 13.85 6.21
C ASP A 316 -2.98 15.34 6.02
N PHE A 317 -1.93 16.06 5.66
CA PHE A 317 -2.02 17.47 5.30
C PHE A 317 -2.00 17.60 3.77
N VAL A 318 -3.09 18.11 3.22
CA VAL A 318 -3.30 18.18 1.77
C VAL A 318 -3.23 19.62 1.29
N ILE A 319 -2.51 19.85 0.19
CA ILE A 319 -2.43 21.13 -0.50
C ILE A 319 -2.80 20.91 -1.97
N GLU A 320 -3.79 21.64 -2.47
CA GLU A 320 -4.23 21.57 -3.86
C GLU A 320 -4.03 22.91 -4.57
N PHE A 321 -3.57 22.86 -5.82
CA PHE A 321 -3.47 24.03 -6.70
C PHE A 321 -3.63 23.60 -8.16
N ASP A 322 -4.26 24.47 -8.95
CA ASP A 322 -4.85 24.10 -10.23
C ASP A 322 -4.22 24.84 -11.42
N ALA A 323 -4.29 24.19 -12.59
CA ALA A 323 -4.04 24.76 -13.91
C ALA A 323 -2.67 25.46 -14.08
N LEU A 324 -1.62 24.94 -13.44
CA LEU A 324 -0.26 25.46 -13.62
C LEU A 324 0.37 24.88 -14.89
N PRO A 325 1.20 25.63 -15.63
CA PRO A 325 1.95 25.07 -16.75
C PRO A 325 2.81 23.90 -16.29
N THR A 326 2.71 22.75 -16.96
CA THR A 326 3.47 21.55 -16.56
C THR A 326 4.99 21.73 -16.76
N THR A 327 5.38 22.72 -17.57
CA THR A 327 6.77 23.12 -17.83
C THR A 327 7.30 24.19 -16.87
N SER A 328 6.53 24.60 -15.86
CA SER A 328 6.97 25.56 -14.85
C SER A 328 7.58 24.86 -13.64
N LYS A 329 8.47 25.57 -12.93
CA LYS A 329 8.98 25.12 -11.63
C LYS A 329 7.99 25.46 -10.53
N ILE A 330 7.57 24.46 -9.78
CA ILE A 330 6.64 24.64 -8.66
C ILE A 330 7.40 24.41 -7.36
N PHE A 331 7.15 25.26 -6.36
CA PHE A 331 7.72 25.12 -5.03
C PHE A 331 6.62 25.26 -3.98
N VAL A 332 6.46 24.23 -3.15
CA VAL A 332 5.56 24.21 -2.01
C VAL A 332 6.40 24.23 -0.75
N TYR A 333 6.26 25.27 0.07
CA TYR A 333 6.95 25.41 1.35
C TYR A 333 5.95 25.32 2.50
N CYS A 334 6.30 24.54 3.52
CA CYS A 334 5.50 24.36 4.72
C CYS A 334 6.39 24.51 5.96
N LYS A 335 5.92 25.30 6.94
CA LYS A 335 6.60 25.47 8.23
C LYS A 335 5.58 25.40 9.35
N GLY A 336 5.97 24.95 10.53
CA GLY A 336 5.06 24.84 11.68
C GLY A 336 5.77 24.43 12.96
N LYS A 337 5.06 23.73 13.85
CA LYS A 337 5.59 23.20 15.11
C LYS A 337 4.92 21.87 15.42
N ASP A 338 5.70 20.87 15.82
CA ASP A 338 5.28 19.51 16.17
C ASP A 338 4.38 18.87 15.10
N ILE A 339 4.74 19.04 13.82
CA ILE A 339 3.89 18.72 12.67
C ILE A 339 3.80 17.20 12.46
N GLU A 340 4.85 16.45 12.75
CA GLU A 340 4.78 15.00 12.60
C GLU A 340 3.88 14.38 13.65
N ILE A 341 3.06 13.43 13.20
CA ILE A 341 2.25 12.61 14.09
C ILE A 341 3.11 11.41 14.50
N GLU A 342 3.51 11.37 15.77
CA GLU A 342 4.10 10.16 16.34
C GLU A 342 3.02 9.08 16.40
N ALA A 343 3.21 7.98 15.67
CA ALA A 343 2.31 6.85 15.79
C ALA A 343 2.68 6.03 17.03
N TYR A 344 1.73 5.83 17.95
CA TYR A 344 1.87 4.93 19.09
C TYR A 344 0.70 3.92 19.17
N ARG A 345 1.08 2.63 19.27
CA ARG A 345 0.31 1.38 19.48
C ARG A 345 -0.78 0.99 18.46
N VAL A 346 -0.32 0.59 17.27
CA VAL A 346 -1.10 -0.17 16.25
C VAL A 346 -1.81 -1.40 16.84
N ILE A 347 -1.12 -2.16 17.70
CA ILE A 347 -1.68 -3.41 18.26
C ILE A 347 -2.90 -3.14 19.13
N ASN A 348 -2.91 -2.04 19.89
CA ASN A 348 -4.06 -1.75 20.73
C ASN A 348 -5.30 -1.46 19.88
N GLU A 349 -5.14 -0.66 18.83
CA GLU A 349 -6.22 -0.36 17.88
C GLU A 349 -6.72 -1.62 17.16
N ASP A 350 -5.80 -2.52 16.77
CA ASP A 350 -6.15 -3.81 16.18
C ASP A 350 -6.98 -4.66 17.15
N LEU A 351 -6.56 -4.73 18.42
CA LEU A 351 -7.26 -5.47 19.48
C LEU A 351 -8.64 -4.87 19.77
N GLU A 352 -8.75 -3.54 19.87
CA GLU A 352 -10.01 -2.82 20.05
C GLU A 352 -10.96 -3.11 18.88
N SER A 353 -10.44 -3.05 17.65
CA SER A 353 -11.23 -3.35 16.46
C SER A 353 -11.70 -4.82 16.43
N ILE A 354 -10.87 -5.77 16.86
CA ILE A 354 -11.28 -7.19 16.96
C ILE A 354 -12.40 -7.34 17.98
N ILE A 355 -12.26 -6.75 19.19
CA ILE A 355 -13.27 -6.83 20.25
C ILE A 355 -14.59 -6.20 19.81
N SER A 356 -14.52 -5.04 19.14
CA SER A 356 -15.67 -4.31 18.63
C SER A 356 -16.47 -5.14 17.62
N ASP A 357 -15.79 -5.84 16.70
CA ASP A 357 -16.43 -6.64 15.64
C ASP A 357 -17.09 -7.94 16.14
N LEU A 358 -16.82 -8.37 17.38
CA LEU A 358 -17.40 -9.62 17.91
C LEU A 358 -18.91 -9.54 18.04
N LYS A 359 -19.59 -10.62 17.65
CA LYS A 359 -21.04 -10.77 17.84
C LYS A 359 -21.35 -11.44 19.18
N ILE A 360 -21.03 -10.74 20.28
CA ILE A 360 -21.31 -11.14 21.66
C ILE A 360 -21.97 -9.98 22.43
N GLU A 361 -22.49 -10.26 23.62
CA GLU A 361 -23.09 -9.24 24.48
C GLU A 361 -22.11 -8.09 24.74
N THR A 362 -22.59 -6.84 24.63
CA THR A 362 -21.76 -5.64 24.84
C THR A 362 -21.09 -5.64 26.21
N LYS A 363 -21.80 -6.08 27.26
CA LYS A 363 -21.22 -6.22 28.61
C LYS A 363 -20.01 -7.16 28.63
N LEU A 364 -20.04 -8.25 27.87
CA LEU A 364 -18.87 -9.14 27.75
C LEU A 364 -17.73 -8.47 26.98
N LYS A 365 -18.01 -7.61 25.99
CA LYS A 365 -16.98 -6.81 25.32
C LYS A 365 -16.27 -5.89 26.31
N GLU A 366 -17.02 -5.13 27.11
CA GLU A 366 -16.47 -4.25 28.15
C GLU A 366 -15.59 -5.02 29.15
N GLU A 367 -16.03 -6.21 29.58
CA GLU A 367 -15.23 -7.05 30.48
C GLU A 367 -13.95 -7.56 29.80
N ILE A 368 -14.04 -8.00 28.54
CA ILE A 368 -12.88 -8.42 27.75
C ILE A 368 -11.90 -7.27 27.58
N ASP A 369 -12.38 -6.08 27.20
CA ASP A 369 -11.61 -4.87 27.01
C ASP A 369 -10.80 -4.54 28.28
N SER A 370 -11.49 -4.48 29.43
CA SER A 370 -10.86 -4.24 30.72
C SER A 370 -9.76 -5.26 31.07
N ILE A 371 -9.88 -6.51 30.60
CA ILE A 371 -8.88 -7.56 30.81
C ILE A 371 -7.72 -7.39 29.84
N VAL A 372 -8.00 -7.24 28.54
CA VAL A 372 -7.00 -7.19 27.46
C VAL A 372 -6.10 -5.97 27.61
N PHE A 373 -6.67 -4.82 27.97
CA PHE A 373 -5.93 -3.56 28.14
C PHE A 373 -5.44 -3.30 29.57
N SER A 374 -5.70 -4.22 30.50
CA SER A 374 -5.12 -4.14 31.85
C SER A 374 -3.59 -4.19 31.84
N LYS A 375 -2.98 -3.69 32.92
CA LYS A 375 -1.53 -3.82 33.18
C LYS A 375 -1.11 -5.22 33.64
N SER A 376 -2.03 -6.18 33.74
CA SER A 376 -1.72 -7.54 34.17
C SER A 376 -0.85 -8.30 33.16
N ASP A 377 -0.09 -9.28 33.64
CA ASP A 377 0.68 -10.15 32.75
C ASP A 377 -0.23 -11.03 31.87
N ILE A 378 0.33 -11.60 30.80
CA ILE A 378 -0.42 -12.42 29.83
C ILE A 378 -1.05 -13.65 30.50
N LYS A 379 -0.40 -14.24 31.51
CA LYS A 379 -0.93 -15.44 32.19
C LYS A 379 -2.18 -15.10 33.00
N ALA A 380 -2.17 -13.98 33.72
CA ALA A 380 -3.30 -13.44 34.45
C ALA A 380 -4.45 -13.06 33.51
N LYS A 381 -4.16 -12.38 32.40
CA LYS A 381 -5.14 -12.07 31.35
C LYS A 381 -5.82 -13.33 30.82
N ARG A 382 -5.03 -14.37 30.50
CA ARG A 382 -5.56 -15.67 30.03
C ARG A 382 -6.47 -16.33 31.05
N ILE A 383 -6.11 -16.30 32.33
CA ILE A 383 -6.96 -16.82 33.41
C ILE A 383 -8.26 -16.03 33.51
N ALA A 384 -8.20 -14.70 33.45
CA ALA A 384 -9.37 -13.84 33.53
C ALA A 384 -10.35 -14.08 32.36
N ILE A 385 -9.85 -14.15 31.12
CA ILE A 385 -10.68 -14.50 29.94
C ILE A 385 -11.34 -15.87 30.11
N ARG A 386 -10.64 -16.89 30.63
CA ARG A 386 -11.24 -18.21 30.88
C ARG A 386 -12.39 -18.15 31.88
N LYS A 387 -12.31 -17.28 32.89
CA LYS A 387 -13.38 -17.10 33.89
C LYS A 387 -14.66 -16.52 33.26
N LEU A 388 -14.55 -15.74 32.18
CA LEU A 388 -15.72 -15.20 31.45
C LEU A 388 -16.62 -16.29 30.85
N LYS A 389 -16.13 -17.53 30.71
CA LYS A 389 -16.98 -18.67 30.35
C LYS A 389 -18.16 -18.85 31.33
N ARG A 390 -17.94 -18.57 32.62
CA ARG A 390 -19.00 -18.62 33.65
C ARG A 390 -20.01 -17.49 33.53
N LYS A 391 -19.67 -16.44 32.79
CA LYS A 391 -20.52 -15.27 32.49
C LYS A 391 -21.15 -15.34 31.09
N GLY A 392 -21.10 -16.50 30.44
CA GLY A 392 -21.76 -16.72 29.15
C GLY A 392 -20.87 -16.52 27.92
N LEU A 393 -19.57 -16.21 28.06
CA LEU A 393 -18.68 -16.11 26.90
C LEU A 393 -18.50 -17.49 26.22
N PRO A 394 -18.89 -17.65 24.94
CA PRO A 394 -18.76 -18.92 24.24
C PRO A 394 -17.33 -19.43 24.16
N THR A 395 -17.16 -20.76 24.22
CA THR A 395 -15.83 -21.42 24.23
C THR A 395 -14.98 -21.06 23.01
N VAL A 396 -15.62 -20.81 21.85
CA VAL A 396 -14.93 -20.42 20.62
C VAL A 396 -14.18 -19.09 20.78
N PHE A 397 -14.80 -18.08 21.40
CA PHE A 397 -14.17 -16.79 21.67
C PHE A 397 -13.12 -16.88 22.77
N VAL A 398 -13.33 -17.72 23.80
CA VAL A 398 -12.28 -17.99 24.81
C VAL A 398 -11.02 -18.51 24.12
N LYS A 399 -11.14 -19.51 23.23
CA LYS A 399 -10.01 -20.07 22.47
C LYS A 399 -9.36 -19.02 21.57
N MET A 400 -10.17 -18.21 20.88
CA MET A 400 -9.69 -17.10 20.05
C MET A 400 -8.83 -16.12 20.86
N PHE A 401 -9.31 -15.65 22.02
CA PHE A 401 -8.54 -14.76 22.88
C PHE A 401 -7.29 -15.42 23.48
N MET A 402 -7.29 -16.74 23.72
CA MET A 402 -6.05 -17.43 24.12
C MET A 402 -4.98 -17.32 23.03
N LYS A 403 -5.35 -17.56 21.76
CA LYS A 403 -4.43 -17.39 20.62
C LYS A 403 -4.00 -15.94 20.44
N LEU A 404 -4.95 -15.00 20.54
CA LEU A 404 -4.69 -13.57 20.39
C LEU A 404 -3.67 -13.08 21.42
N LEU A 405 -3.83 -13.45 22.68
CA LEU A 405 -2.88 -13.11 23.74
C LEU A 405 -1.51 -13.79 23.56
N GLU A 406 -1.44 -14.95 22.91
CA GLU A 406 -0.17 -15.59 22.54
C GLU A 406 0.54 -14.86 21.40
N TYR A 407 -0.20 -14.30 20.45
CA TYR A 407 0.37 -13.43 19.42
C TYR A 407 0.89 -12.14 20.02
N VAL A 408 0.11 -11.50 20.89
CA VAL A 408 0.54 -10.28 21.60
C VAL A 408 1.78 -10.52 22.45
N ALA A 409 1.97 -11.72 23.00
CA ALA A 409 3.16 -12.07 23.78
C ALA A 409 4.43 -12.31 22.93
N GLN A 410 4.31 -12.42 21.60
CA GLN A 410 5.45 -12.54 20.68
C GLN A 410 5.98 -11.18 20.21
N ILE A 411 5.26 -10.11 20.54
CA ILE A 411 5.59 -8.72 20.28
C ILE A 411 6.30 -8.18 21.53
#